data_AF-A0A0V0SRQ4-F1
#
_entry.id   AF-A0A0V0SRQ4-F1
#
_cell.length_a   1.000
_cell.length_b   1.000
_cell.length_c   1.000
_cell.angle_alpha   90.00
_cell.angle_beta   90.00
_cell.angle_gamma   90.00
#
_symmetry.space_group_name_H-M   'P 1'
#
loop_
_entity.id
_entity.type
_entity.pdbx_description
1 polymer ?
#
loop_
_entity_poly.entity_id
_entity_poly.type
_entity_poly.pdbx_seq_one_letter_code
_entity_poly.pdbx_strand_id
1 'polypeptide(L)' 'MFDVINDAHQKIGHGGEKKTFREAQNKWANVTQEACHLFLTFCEECHKKRARKLPKSLVVKPLVSTNLMSRAQ' A
#
# COMPACT_ATOMS: atom_id res chain seq x y z
N MET A 1 -10.39 -13.06 13.56
CA MET A 1 -9.24 -13.40 12.68
C MET A 1 -8.42 -12.17 12.33
N PHE A 2 -9.03 -11.10 11.81
CA PHE A 2 -8.30 -9.87 11.51
C PHE A 2 -7.73 -9.15 12.74
N ASP A 3 -8.37 -9.26 13.91
CA ASP A 3 -7.82 -8.67 15.15
C ASP A 3 -6.47 -9.27 15.53
N VAL A 4 -6.32 -10.60 15.36
CA VAL A 4 -5.05 -11.31 15.58
C VAL A 4 -3.98 -10.84 14.60
N ILE A 5 -4.34 -10.68 13.32
CA ILE A 5 -3.43 -10.18 12.30
C ILE A 5 -3.04 -8.73 12.61
N ASN A 6 -3.99 -7.91 13.03
CA ASN A 6 -3.74 -6.52 13.41
C ASN A 6 -2.80 -6.41 14.61
N ASP A 7 -3.03 -7.16 15.69
CA ASP A 7 -2.15 -7.19 16.86
C ASP A 7 -0.72 -7.59 16.48
N ALA A 8 -0.56 -8.67 15.70
CA ALA A 8 0.74 -9.09 15.18
C ALA A 8 1.38 -8.01 14.29
N HIS A 9 0.59 -7.35 13.44
CA HIS A 9 1.06 -6.32 12.52
C HIS A 9 1.53 -5.04 13.25
N GLN A 10 0.81 -4.64 14.30
CA GLN A 10 1.17 -3.52 15.18
C GLN A 10 2.43 -3.85 15.99
N LYS A 11 2.49 -5.05 16.56
CA LYS A 11 3.64 -5.51 17.36
C LYS A 11 4.97 -5.45 16.61
N ILE A 12 4.95 -5.73 15.30
CA ILE A 12 6.15 -5.67 14.45
C ILE A 12 6.38 -4.30 13.78
N GLY A 13 5.55 -3.30 14.08
CA GLY A 13 5.64 -1.95 13.52
C GLY A 13 5.45 -1.91 12.00
N HIS A 14 4.35 -2.48 11.50
CA HIS A 14 4.02 -2.49 10.07
C HIS A 14 5.12 -3.13 9.18
N GLY A 15 5.73 -4.21 9.68
CA GLY A 15 6.89 -4.89 9.08
C GLY A 15 6.62 -5.69 7.79
N GLY A 16 5.40 -5.63 7.23
CA GLY A 16 5.01 -6.32 6.00
C GLY A 16 4.45 -7.72 6.19
N GLU A 17 3.99 -8.32 5.09
CA GLU A 17 3.15 -9.53 5.09
C GLU A 17 3.85 -10.74 5.72
N LYS A 18 5.04 -11.10 5.23
CA LYS A 18 5.80 -12.27 5.72
C LYS A 18 6.11 -12.20 7.21
N LYS A 19 6.46 -11.01 7.72
CA LYS A 19 6.73 -10.81 9.15
C LYS A 19 5.45 -10.89 9.97
N THR A 20 4.36 -10.31 9.47
CA THR A 20 3.03 -10.36 10.12
C THR A 20 2.54 -11.80 10.23
N PHE A 21 2.68 -12.56 9.15
CA PHE A 21 2.31 -13.97 9.09
C PHE A 21 3.10 -14.82 10.09
N ARG A 22 4.44 -14.68 10.11
CA ARG A 22 5.30 -15.38 11.07
C ARG A 22 4.95 -15.03 12.52
N GLU A 23 4.68 -13.76 12.82
CA GLU A 23 4.31 -13.33 14.17
C GLU A 23 2.95 -13.89 14.59
N ALA A 24 1.97 -13.89 13.68
CA ALA A 24 0.64 -14.44 13.96
C ALA A 24 0.69 -15.97 14.18
N GLN A 25 1.49 -16.69 13.39
CA GLN A 25 1.65 -18.16 13.51
C GLN A 25 2.26 -18.61 14.82
N ASN A 26 3.00 -17.75 15.53
CA ASN A 26 3.56 -18.10 16.85
C ASN A 26 2.47 -18.48 17.87
N LYS A 27 1.23 -18.01 17.68
CA LYS A 27 0.10 -18.27 18.56
C LYS A 27 -1.09 -18.93 17.86
N TRP A 28 -1.23 -18.73 16.55
CA TRP A 28 -2.44 -19.11 15.82
C TRP A 28 -2.11 -19.85 14.53
N ALA A 29 -2.18 -21.18 14.58
CA ALA A 29 -1.87 -22.05 13.43
C ALA A 29 -2.86 -21.90 12.26
N ASN A 30 -4.06 -21.37 12.51
CA ASN A 30 -5.12 -21.18 11.52
C ASN A 30 -5.02 -19.87 10.74
N VAL A 31 -4.05 -19.00 11.03
CA VAL A 31 -3.81 -17.80 10.22
C VAL A 31 -3.14 -18.22 8.92
N THR A 32 -3.73 -17.82 7.79
CA THR A 32 -3.19 -18.08 6.46
C THR A 32 -2.47 -16.87 5.90
N GLN A 33 -1.57 -17.09 4.94
CA GLN A 33 -0.82 -16.00 4.33
C GLN A 33 -1.73 -15.09 3.50
N GLU A 34 -2.75 -15.65 2.86
CA GLU A 34 -3.77 -14.93 2.08
C GLU A 34 -4.57 -13.98 2.96
N ALA A 35 -4.92 -14.38 4.19
CA ALA A 35 -5.59 -13.51 5.14
C ALA A 35 -4.71 -12.32 5.56
N CYS A 36 -3.41 -12.56 5.77
CA CYS A 36 -2.43 -11.49 6.01
C CYS A 36 -2.33 -10.56 4.79
N HIS A 37 -2.22 -11.11 3.57
CA HIS A 37 -2.15 -10.33 2.34
C HIS A 37 -3.37 -9.41 2.17
N LEU A 38 -4.57 -9.97 2.35
CA LEU A 38 -5.83 -9.22 2.25
C LEU A 38 -5.85 -8.09 3.28
N PHE A 39 -5.53 -8.39 4.54
CA PHE A 39 -5.47 -7.37 5.60
C PHE A 39 -4.50 -6.23 5.27
N LEU A 40 -3.27 -6.56 4.86
CA LEU A 40 -2.25 -5.55 4.58
C LEU A 40 -2.57 -4.67 3.37
N THR A 41 -3.38 -5.17 2.43
CA THR A 41 -3.87 -4.37 1.30
C THR A 41 -4.72 -3.19 1.76
N PHE A 42 -5.43 -3.34 2.88
CA PHE A 42 -6.28 -2.31 3.47
C PHE A 42 -5.62 -1.54 4.63
N CYS A 43 -4.39 -1.88 5.02
CA CYS A 43 -3.69 -1.15 6.06
C CYS A 43 -3.28 0.25 5.56
N GLU A 44 -3.86 1.29 6.14
CA GLU A 44 -3.70 2.67 5.67
C GLU A 44 -2.24 3.15 5.70
N GLU A 45 -1.50 2.86 6.77
CA GLU A 45 -0.08 3.23 6.88
C GLU A 45 0.77 2.53 5.81
N CYS A 46 0.52 1.24 5.60
CA CYS A 46 1.21 0.45 4.59
C CYS A 46 0.87 0.95 3.18
N HIS A 47 -0.39 1.30 2.94
CA HIS A 47 -0.87 1.86 1.67
C HIS A 47 -0.20 3.20 1.37
N LYS A 48 -0.18 4.13 2.33
CA LYS A 48 0.51 5.44 2.21
C LYS A 48 2.01 5.25 1.95
N LYS A 49 2.67 4.31 2.64
CA LYS A 49 4.09 3.99 2.42
C LYS A 49 4.36 3.46 1.02
N ARG A 50 3.45 2.69 0.43
CA ARG A 50 3.54 2.19 -0.95
C ARG A 50 3.31 3.30 -1.97
N ALA A 51 2.28 4.13 -1.79
CA ALA A 51 1.96 5.24 -2.68
C ALA A 51 3.10 6.27 -2.79
N ARG A 52 3.81 6.53 -1.68
CA ARG A 52 5.00 7.42 -1.66
C ARG A 52 6.17 6.93 -2.52
N LYS A 53 6.18 5.68 -2.98
CA LYS A 53 7.23 5.15 -3.87
C LYS A 53 7.00 5.49 -5.35
N LEU A 54 6.05 6.36 -5.68
CA LEU A 54 5.93 6.89 -7.05
C LEU A 54 7.30 7.43 -7.51
N PRO A 55 7.79 7.02 -8.69
CA PRO A 55 9.10 7.41 -9.17
C PRO A 55 9.17 8.94 -9.30
N LYS A 56 10.15 9.56 -8.63
CA LYS A 56 10.43 11.00 -8.70
C LYS A 56 10.67 11.51 -10.14
N SER A 57 10.85 10.61 -11.09
CA SER A 57 11.14 10.88 -12.50
C SER A 57 9.92 10.79 -13.42
N LEU A 58 8.68 10.73 -12.90
CA LEU A 58 7.50 10.92 -13.75
C LEU A 58 7.42 12.40 -14.15
N VAL A 59 8.29 12.80 -15.08
CA VAL A 59 8.17 14.04 -15.84
C VAL A 59 7.00 13.82 -16.78
N VAL A 60 5.81 14.22 -16.36
CA VAL A 60 4.69 14.36 -17.28
C VAL A 60 5.07 15.48 -18.24
N LYS A 61 5.31 15.15 -19.51
CA LYS A 61 5.50 16.18 -20.55
C LYS A 61 4.26 17.09 -20.50
N PRO A 62 4.43 18.42 -20.37
CA PRO A 62 3.30 19.33 -20.50
C PRO A 62 2.64 19.08 -21.85
N LEU A 63 1.33 18.85 -21.85
CA LEU A 63 0.54 18.90 -23.06
C LEU A 63 0.51 20.37 -23.51
N VAL A 64 1.50 20.76 -24.31
CA VAL A 64 1.48 22.04 -25.02
C VAL A 64 0.50 21.88 -26.17
N SER A 65 -0.79 22.07 -25.90
CA SER A 65 -1.75 22.29 -26.99
C SER A 65 -1.58 23.73 -27.47
N THR A 66 -1.04 23.92 -28.67
CA THR A 66 -0.82 25.22 -29.31
C THR A 66 -2.11 25.91 -29.79
N ASN A 67 -3.30 25.53 -29.31
CA ASN A 67 -4.56 26.09 -29.78
C ASN A 67 -5.13 27.19 -28.86
N LEU A 68 -4.36 28.27 -28.66
CA LEU A 68 -4.82 29.42 -27.86
C LEU A 68 -5.41 30.58 -28.70
N MET A 69 -5.34 30.61 -30.02
CA MET A 69 -5.71 31.84 -30.76
C MET A 69 -6.35 31.58 -32.15
N SER A 70 -7.53 30.97 -32.21
CA SER A 70 -8.29 30.89 -33.49
C SER A 70 -9.63 31.63 -33.48
N ARG A 71 -10.04 32.27 -32.37
CA ARG A 71 -11.38 32.86 -32.24
C ARG A 71 -11.42 34.37 -31.97
N ALA A 72 -10.47 35.10 -32.52
CA ALA A 72 -10.63 36.54 -32.74
C ALA A 72 -10.27 36.83 -34.21
N GLN A 73 -11.26 36.68 -35.09
CA GLN A 73 -11.30 37.25 -36.43
C GLN A 73 -12.54 38.11 -36.54
#